data_AF-A0A382DPE9-F1
#
_entry.id   AF-A0A382DPE9-F1
#
_cell.length_a   1.000
_cell.length_b   1.000
_cell.length_c   1.000
_cell.angle_alpha   90.00
_cell.angle_beta   90.00
_cell.angle_gamma   90.00
#
_symmetry.space_group_name_H-M   'P 1'
#
loop_
_entity.id
_entity.type
_entity.pdbx_description
1 polymer ?
#
loop_
_entity_poly.entity_id
_entity_poly.type
_entity_poly.pdbx_seq_one_letter_code
_entity_poly.pdbx_strand_id
1 'polypeptide(L)'
;VTLKAFFSKKVTVQYPEVKTPLSPRFRGKLALMRYDNGEERCIACKLCSAVCPAQAITMESEEREDGSRRTTSFEIDAFKCIYCGFCEEACPVDSIVETNIFEYHMTENHQRIQTKDMLLATGDQYREQTNINRKKDSTYK
;
A
#
# COMPACT_ATOMS: atom_id res chain seq x y z
N VAL A 1 13.27 35.39 -24.03
CA VAL A 1 12.84 34.24 -23.19
C VAL A 1 12.52 33.02 -24.04
N THR A 2 11.59 33.12 -25.00
CA THR A 2 11.16 32.01 -25.86
C THR A 2 12.29 31.36 -26.68
N LEU A 3 13.15 32.16 -27.33
CA LEU A 3 14.27 31.62 -28.13
C LEU A 3 15.28 30.83 -27.29
N LYS A 4 15.57 31.29 -26.06
CA LYS A 4 16.46 30.60 -25.12
C LYS A 4 15.88 29.24 -24.70
N ALA A 5 14.57 29.17 -24.46
CA ALA A 5 13.87 27.94 -24.10
C ALA A 5 13.76 26.94 -25.29
N PHE A 6 13.77 27.43 -26.53
CA PHE A 6 13.76 26.58 -27.71
C PHE A 6 15.04 25.73 -27.79
N PHE A 7 16.21 26.35 -27.60
CA PHE A 7 17.52 25.67 -27.65
C PHE A 7 17.95 25.00 -26.35
N SER A 8 17.25 25.21 -25.22
CA SER A 8 17.56 24.49 -23.98
C SER A 8 17.11 23.02 -24.05
N LYS A 9 17.85 22.15 -23.37
CA LYS A 9 17.51 20.73 -23.19
C LYS A 9 16.11 20.59 -22.59
N LYS A 10 15.31 19.67 -23.13
CA LYS A 10 13.95 19.40 -22.63
C LYS A 10 14.01 18.56 -21.36
N VAL A 11 13.11 18.86 -20.42
CA VAL A 11 12.98 18.17 -19.12
C VAL A 11 12.09 16.91 -19.24
N THR A 12 11.47 16.69 -20.40
CA THR A 12 10.58 15.56 -20.67
C THR A 12 11.27 14.21 -20.48
N VAL A 13 10.56 13.28 -19.84
CA VAL A 13 10.96 11.87 -19.69
C VAL A 13 10.15 11.04 -20.69
N GLN A 14 10.78 10.04 -21.33
CA GLN A 14 10.10 9.11 -22.23
C GLN A 14 9.42 8.00 -21.42
N TYR A 15 8.14 8.21 -21.09
CA TYR A 15 7.29 7.19 -20.48
C TYR A 15 6.68 6.31 -21.59
N PRO A 16 6.65 4.97 -21.44
CA PRO A 16 6.82 4.17 -20.21
C PRO A 16 8.24 3.64 -19.93
N GLU A 17 9.20 3.80 -20.84
CA GLU A 17 10.53 3.18 -20.76
C GLU A 17 11.38 3.74 -19.61
N VAL A 18 11.27 5.05 -19.36
CA VAL A 18 11.96 5.73 -18.27
C VAL A 18 10.92 6.29 -17.30
N LYS A 19 11.04 5.92 -16.02
CA LYS A 19 10.17 6.41 -14.95
C LYS A 19 10.88 7.47 -14.11
N THR A 20 10.10 8.34 -13.50
CA THR A 20 10.61 9.32 -12.54
C THR A 20 11.09 8.62 -11.26
N PRO A 21 12.14 9.15 -10.60
CA PRO A 21 12.60 8.58 -9.34
C PRO A 21 11.53 8.78 -8.26
N LEU A 22 11.21 7.69 -7.55
CA LEU A 22 10.28 7.71 -6.42
C LEU A 22 11.05 7.77 -5.10
N SER A 23 10.49 8.49 -4.13
CA SER A 23 11.01 8.46 -2.76
C SER A 23 10.68 7.14 -2.05
N PRO A 24 11.45 6.74 -1.01
CA PRO A 24 11.09 5.60 -0.17
C PRO A 24 9.76 5.74 0.57
N ARG A 25 9.25 6.97 0.73
CA ARG A 25 7.99 7.31 1.40
C ARG A 25 6.82 7.48 0.44
N PHE A 26 6.97 6.99 -0.78
CA PHE A 26 5.91 7.09 -1.77
C PHE A 26 4.69 6.27 -1.34
N ARG A 27 3.50 6.87 -1.49
CA ARG A 27 2.23 6.28 -1.09
C ARG A 27 1.49 5.79 -2.33
N GLY A 28 1.50 4.49 -2.56
CA GLY A 28 0.86 3.86 -3.72
C GLY A 28 -0.13 2.77 -3.33
N LYS A 29 -0.19 1.70 -4.12
CA LYS A 29 -1.09 0.57 -3.92
C LYS A 29 -0.87 -0.03 -2.53
N LEU A 30 -1.96 -0.25 -1.81
CA LEU A 30 -1.94 -0.87 -0.49
C LEU A 30 -1.60 -2.36 -0.60
N ALA A 31 -0.86 -2.86 0.38
CA ALA A 31 -0.49 -4.25 0.49
C ALA A 31 -0.60 -4.74 1.94
N LEU A 32 -0.87 -6.03 2.11
CA LEU A 32 -0.80 -6.71 3.40
C LEU A 32 0.46 -7.56 3.47
N MET A 33 1.23 -7.41 4.54
CA MET A 33 2.50 -8.07 4.73
C MET A 33 2.36 -9.36 5.54
N ARG A 34 3.24 -10.31 5.24
CA ARG A 34 3.46 -11.52 6.02
C ARG A 34 4.76 -11.42 6.83
N TYR A 35 4.84 -12.17 7.92
CA TYR A 35 6.08 -12.46 8.62
C TYR A 35 6.96 -13.38 7.76
N ASP A 36 8.22 -13.54 8.17
CA ASP A 36 9.17 -14.39 7.44
C ASP A 36 8.82 -15.88 7.49
N ASN A 37 8.03 -16.29 8.49
CA ASN A 37 7.45 -17.63 8.60
C ASN A 37 6.25 -17.87 7.66
N GLY A 38 5.83 -16.87 6.86
CA GLY A 38 4.69 -16.95 5.95
C GLY A 38 3.33 -16.64 6.59
N GLU A 39 3.29 -16.40 7.90
CA GLU A 39 2.07 -16.03 8.60
C GLU A 39 1.70 -14.57 8.33
N GLU A 40 0.41 -14.26 8.25
CA GLU A 40 -0.03 -12.87 8.08
C GLU A 40 0.33 -12.00 9.30
N ARG A 41 0.75 -10.76 9.08
CA ARG A 41 1.07 -9.85 10.19
C ARG A 41 -0.17 -9.31 10.89
N CYS A 42 -1.31 -9.22 10.20
CA CYS A 42 -2.52 -8.60 10.72
C CYS A 42 -3.07 -9.37 11.92
N ILE A 43 -3.20 -8.68 13.06
CA ILE A 43 -3.77 -9.21 14.32
C ILE A 43 -5.23 -8.77 14.55
N ALA A 44 -5.89 -8.27 13.50
CA ALA A 44 -7.28 -7.82 13.53
C ALA A 44 -7.62 -6.77 14.61
N CYS A 45 -6.69 -5.85 14.93
CA CYS A 45 -6.87 -4.83 15.97
C CYS A 45 -7.85 -3.70 15.60
N LYS A 46 -8.29 -3.60 14.35
CA LYS A 46 -9.21 -2.58 13.81
C LYS A 46 -8.73 -1.11 13.88
N LEU A 47 -7.48 -0.84 14.27
CA LEU A 47 -6.92 0.52 14.31
C LEU A 47 -6.89 1.19 12.94
N CYS A 48 -6.53 0.44 11.88
CA CYS A 48 -6.48 0.96 10.52
C CYS A 48 -7.86 1.36 9.98
N SER A 49 -8.92 0.62 10.34
CA SER A 49 -10.30 0.98 9.98
C SER A 49 -10.77 2.21 10.77
N ALA A 50 -10.43 2.29 12.06
CA ALA A 50 -10.79 3.42 12.92
C ALA A 50 -10.11 4.75 12.51
N VAL A 51 -8.84 4.71 12.11
CA VAL A 51 -8.08 5.91 11.71
C VAL A 51 -8.40 6.37 10.28
N CYS A 52 -9.05 5.53 9.47
CA CYS A 52 -9.27 5.82 8.06
C CYS A 52 -10.22 7.01 7.89
N PRO A 53 -9.75 8.17 7.38
CA PRO A 53 -10.59 9.37 7.30
C PRO A 53 -11.73 9.23 6.28
N ALA A 54 -11.53 8.39 5.26
CA ALA A 54 -12.52 8.13 4.21
C ALA A 54 -13.37 6.88 4.48
N GLN A 55 -13.17 6.20 5.62
CA GLN A 55 -13.86 4.94 5.97
C GLN A 55 -13.84 3.91 4.82
N ALA A 56 -12.68 3.75 4.18
CA ALA A 56 -12.48 2.89 3.02
C ALA A 56 -12.24 1.41 3.37
N ILE A 57 -11.98 1.09 4.66
CA ILE A 57 -11.56 -0.23 5.12
C ILE A 57 -12.70 -0.90 5.89
N THR A 58 -13.15 -2.05 5.38
CA THR A 58 -14.13 -2.92 6.04
C THR A 58 -13.42 -4.19 6.51
N MET A 59 -13.60 -4.57 7.77
CA MET A 59 -12.95 -5.76 8.31
C MET A 59 -13.76 -6.49 9.39
N GLU A 60 -13.75 -7.82 9.29
CA GLU A 60 -14.29 -8.74 10.27
C GLU A 60 -13.19 -9.63 10.82
N SER A 61 -13.39 -10.13 12.03
CA SER A 61 -12.36 -10.88 12.76
C SER A 61 -12.98 -12.02 13.51
N GLU A 62 -12.36 -13.19 13.43
CA GLU A 62 -12.74 -14.38 14.18
C GLU A 62 -11.52 -14.97 14.88
N GLU A 63 -11.78 -15.81 15.86
CA GLU A 63 -10.76 -16.60 16.53
C GLU A 63 -10.50 -17.86 15.71
N ARG A 64 -9.23 -18.09 15.35
CA ARG A 64 -8.80 -19.30 14.64
C ARG A 64 -8.71 -20.47 15.63
N GLU A 65 -8.71 -21.70 15.11
CA GLU A 65 -8.50 -22.93 15.89
C GLU A 65 -7.24 -22.90 16.78
N ASP A 66 -6.21 -22.16 16.34
CA ASP A 66 -4.95 -21.98 17.08
C ASP A 66 -5.06 -20.98 18.26
N GLY A 67 -6.25 -20.45 18.56
CA GLY A 67 -6.49 -19.40 19.57
C GLY A 67 -6.01 -18.00 19.18
N SER A 68 -5.46 -17.85 17.96
CA SER A 68 -5.04 -16.54 17.43
C SER A 68 -6.21 -15.81 16.77
N ARG A 69 -6.33 -14.51 17.03
CA ARG A 69 -7.34 -13.66 16.39
C ARG A 69 -6.85 -13.16 15.03
N ARG A 70 -7.60 -13.46 13.97
CA ARG A 70 -7.24 -13.11 12.58
C ARG A 70 -8.41 -12.50 11.83
N THR A 71 -8.14 -11.87 10.70
CA THR A 71 -9.20 -11.29 9.86
C THR A 71 -9.81 -12.37 8.97
N THR A 72 -11.13 -12.49 8.97
CA THR A 72 -11.85 -13.35 8.02
C THR A 72 -12.07 -12.60 6.72
N SER A 73 -12.67 -11.41 6.81
CA SER A 73 -12.79 -10.45 5.72
C SER A 73 -11.92 -9.23 5.99
N PHE A 74 -11.19 -8.79 4.98
CA PHE A 74 -10.47 -7.52 4.99
C PHE A 74 -10.55 -6.94 3.58
N GLU A 75 -11.29 -5.85 3.44
CA GLU A 75 -11.57 -5.24 2.15
C GLU A 75 -11.25 -3.76 2.20
N ILE A 76 -10.63 -3.28 1.13
CA ILE A 76 -10.35 -1.85 0.93
C ILE A 76 -11.02 -1.39 -0.36
N ASP A 77 -11.88 -0.39 -0.26
CA ASP A 77 -12.40 0.31 -1.42
C ASP A 77 -11.37 1.32 -1.94
N ALA A 78 -10.70 0.97 -3.03
CA ALA A 78 -9.64 1.77 -3.64
C ALA A 78 -10.13 3.12 -4.19
N PHE A 79 -11.44 3.28 -4.43
CA PHE A 79 -12.02 4.55 -4.88
C PHE A 79 -12.38 5.48 -3.73
N LYS A 80 -12.65 4.94 -2.54
CA LYS A 80 -12.78 5.74 -1.32
C LYS A 80 -11.44 6.08 -0.71
N CYS A 81 -10.45 5.21 -0.85
CA CYS A 81 -9.12 5.43 -0.32
C CYS A 81 -8.47 6.68 -0.93
N ILE A 82 -7.96 7.56 -0.07
CA ILE A 82 -7.26 8.79 -0.46
C ILE A 82 -5.73 8.69 -0.37
N TYR A 83 -5.19 7.48 -0.14
CA TYR A 83 -3.73 7.20 -0.07
C TYR A 83 -2.97 8.13 0.88
N CYS A 84 -3.53 8.35 2.07
CA CYS A 84 -2.97 9.25 3.07
C CYS A 84 -1.86 8.63 3.94
N GLY A 85 -1.72 7.30 3.96
CA GLY A 85 -0.74 6.59 4.81
C GLY A 85 -1.10 6.42 6.29
N PHE A 86 -2.21 6.97 6.79
CA PHE A 86 -2.57 6.83 8.21
C PHE A 86 -2.75 5.38 8.66
N CYS A 87 -3.19 4.51 7.75
CA CYS A 87 -3.32 3.08 8.07
C CYS A 87 -1.96 2.39 8.31
N GLU A 88 -0.89 2.82 7.62
CA GLU A 88 0.48 2.30 7.80
C GLU A 88 1.12 2.84 9.10
N GLU A 89 0.78 4.07 9.49
CA GLU A 89 1.27 4.67 10.73
C GLU A 89 0.54 4.12 11.96
N ALA A 90 -0.77 3.89 11.85
CA ALA A 90 -1.57 3.36 12.96
C ALA A 90 -1.39 1.85 13.20
N CYS A 91 -0.77 1.13 12.27
CA CYS A 91 -0.62 -0.33 12.40
C CYS A 91 0.50 -0.68 13.40
N PRO A 92 0.20 -1.36 14.53
CA PRO A 92 1.21 -1.64 15.55
C PRO A 92 2.20 -2.74 15.14
N VAL A 93 1.87 -3.52 14.12
CA VAL A 93 2.63 -4.69 13.64
C VAL A 93 3.06 -4.53 12.18
N ASP A 94 2.85 -3.33 11.60
CA ASP A 94 3.15 -3.03 10.21
C ASP A 94 2.59 -4.07 9.22
N SER A 95 1.33 -4.46 9.43
CA SER A 95 0.65 -5.41 8.56
C SER A 95 0.16 -4.79 7.26
N ILE A 96 -0.28 -3.53 7.30
CA ILE A 96 -0.72 -2.79 6.13
C ILE A 96 0.32 -1.73 5.80
N VAL A 97 0.72 -1.67 4.53
CA VAL A 97 1.77 -0.79 4.03
C VAL A 97 1.40 -0.24 2.68
N GLU A 98 1.88 0.95 2.35
CA GLU A 98 1.75 1.53 1.02
C GLU A 98 2.98 1.17 0.18
N THR A 99 2.77 0.61 -1.00
CA THR A 99 3.86 0.21 -1.91
C THR A 99 4.23 1.34 -2.87
N ASN A 100 5.35 1.18 -3.59
CA ASN A 100 5.78 2.11 -4.63
C ASN A 100 5.01 1.95 -5.96
N ILE A 101 3.95 1.13 -5.98
CA ILE A 101 3.16 0.85 -7.17
C ILE A 101 2.10 1.93 -7.32
N PHE A 102 2.19 2.72 -8.38
CA PHE A 102 1.16 3.68 -8.76
C PHE A 102 0.48 3.33 -10.08
N GLU A 103 1.06 2.39 -10.82
CA GLU A 103 0.58 1.95 -12.13
C GLU A 103 -0.35 0.75 -11.96
N TYR A 104 -1.55 1.02 -11.48
CA TYR A 104 -2.66 0.07 -11.54
C TYR A 104 -3.91 0.82 -11.94
N HIS A 105 -4.70 0.19 -12.81
CA HIS A 105 -5.96 0.73 -13.27
C HIS A 105 -7.02 -0.35 -13.09
N MET A 106 -8.25 0.10 -12.89
CA MET A 106 -9.43 -0.75 -12.79
C MET A 106 -10.30 -0.42 -13.99
N THR A 107 -10.68 -1.44 -14.75
CA THR A 107 -11.57 -1.29 -15.91
C THR A 107 -13.03 -1.40 -15.50
N GLU A 108 -13.31 -2.17 -14.45
CA GLU A 108 -14.65 -2.47 -13.98
C GLU A 108 -14.84 -1.99 -12.54
N ASN A 109 -16.07 -1.59 -12.19
CA ASN A 109 -16.35 -1.02 -10.87
C ASN A 109 -16.15 -2.04 -9.73
N HIS A 110 -16.37 -3.34 -9.95
CA HIS A 110 -16.15 -4.33 -8.88
C HIS A 110 -14.66 -4.47 -8.50
N GLN A 111 -13.74 -4.13 -9.42
CA GLN A 111 -12.30 -4.23 -9.17
C GLN A 111 -11.83 -3.17 -8.17
N ARG A 112 -12.67 -2.16 -7.84
CA ARG A 112 -12.38 -1.17 -6.81
C ARG A 112 -12.19 -1.80 -5.43
N ILE A 113 -12.88 -2.91 -5.16
CA ILE A 113 -12.80 -3.60 -3.86
C ILE A 113 -11.59 -4.51 -3.91
N GLN A 114 -10.56 -4.14 -3.16
CA GLN A 114 -9.36 -4.95 -2.98
C GLN A 114 -9.60 -5.88 -1.79
N THR A 115 -9.74 -7.17 -2.08
CA THR A 115 -9.93 -8.21 -1.07
C THR A 115 -8.61 -8.55 -0.37
N LYS A 116 -8.73 -9.22 0.79
CA LYS A 116 -7.59 -9.67 1.61
C LYS A 116 -6.55 -10.43 0.78
N ASP A 117 -7.00 -11.37 -0.05
CA ASP A 117 -6.11 -12.21 -0.86
C ASP A 117 -5.34 -11.38 -1.91
N MET A 118 -6.01 -10.40 -2.52
CA MET A 118 -5.38 -9.49 -3.49
C MET A 118 -4.32 -8.60 -2.84
N LEU A 119 -4.60 -8.14 -1.62
CA LEU A 119 -3.67 -7.31 -0.83
C LEU A 119 -2.47 -8.14 -0.33
N LEU A 120 -2.69 -9.38 0.10
CA LEU A 120 -1.63 -10.31 0.49
C LEU A 120 -0.76 -10.69 -0.72
N ALA A 121 -1.37 -11.00 -1.87
CA ALA A 121 -0.63 -11.27 -3.10
C ALA A 121 0.24 -10.09 -3.53
N THR A 122 -0.26 -8.86 -3.38
CA THR A 122 0.53 -7.65 -3.63
C THR A 122 1.69 -7.53 -2.62
N GLY A 123 1.45 -7.82 -1.34
CA GLY A 123 2.51 -7.82 -0.32
C GLY A 123 3.58 -8.86 -0.58
N ASP A 124 3.20 -10.06 -1.01
CA ASP A 124 4.13 -11.15 -1.32
C ASP A 124 5.01 -10.81 -2.54
N GLN A 125 4.45 -10.18 -3.57
CA GLN A 125 5.18 -9.74 -4.76
C GLN A 125 6.20 -8.62 -4.47
N TYR A 126 5.83 -7.65 -3.64
CA TYR A 126 6.62 -6.43 -3.42
C TYR A 126 7.28 -6.36 -2.03
N ARG A 127 7.37 -7.52 -1.35
CA ARG A 127 7.88 -7.63 0.02
C ARG A 127 9.28 -7.05 0.18
N GLU A 128 10.19 -7.43 -0.72
CA GLU A 128 11.60 -7.04 -0.64
C GLU A 128 11.78 -5.54 -0.82
N GLN A 129 11.17 -4.97 -1.86
CA GLN A 129 11.23 -3.53 -2.12
C GLN A 129 10.65 -2.71 -0.96
N THR A 130 9.51 -3.15 -0.42
CA THR A 130 8.86 -2.48 0.70
C THR A 130 9.73 -2.53 1.96
N ASN A 131 10.33 -3.67 2.26
CA ASN A 131 11.25 -3.80 3.39
C ASN A 131 12.50 -2.90 3.25
N ILE A 132 13.07 -2.79 2.04
CA ILE A 132 14.21 -1.90 1.77
C ILE A 132 13.81 -0.43 2.00
N ASN A 133 12.66 -0.02 1.47
CA ASN A 133 12.18 1.36 1.61
C ASN A 133 11.91 1.71 3.07
N ARG A 134 11.29 0.79 3.81
CA ARG A 134 11.06 0.96 5.25
C ARG A 134 12.34 1.00 6.06
N LYS A 135 13.34 0.17 5.73
CA LYS A 135 14.66 0.24 6.36
C LYS A 135 15.36 1.58 6.12
N LYS A 136 15.11 2.23 4.99
CA LYS A 136 15.61 3.59 4.72
C LYS A 136 14.85 4.66 5.51
N ASP A 137 13.57 4.41 5.79
CA ASP A 137 12.69 5.34 6.51
C ASP A 137 12.72 5.20 8.03
N SER A 138 13.19 4.08 8.57
CA SER A 138 13.11 3.72 10.00
C SER A 138 13.72 4.73 10.97
N THR A 139 14.58 5.64 10.53
CA THR A 139 15.14 6.69 11.37
C THR A 139 14.13 7.81 11.70
N TYR A 140 13.06 7.93 10.92
CA TYR A 140 12.09 9.02 11.00
C TYR A 140 10.71 8.57 11.47
N LYS A 141 10.54 7.27 11.73
CA LYS A 141 9.33 6.61 12.21
C LYS A 141 9.56 6.15 13.63
#